data_AF-A0A4Q0YBU4-F1
#
_entry.id   AF-A0A4Q0YBU4-F1
#
_cell.length_a   1.000
_cell.length_b   1.000
_cell.length_c   1.000
_cell.angle_alpha   90.00
_cell.angle_beta   90.00
_cell.angle_gamma   90.00
#
_symmetry.space_group_name_H-M   'P 1'
#
loop_
_entity.id
_entity.type
_entity.pdbx_description
1 polymer ?
#
loop_
_entity_poly.entity_id
_entity_poly.type
_entity_poly.pdbx_seq_one_letter_code
_entity_poly.pdbx_strand_id
1 'polypeptide(L)'
;MSEYIYYSKERIEFPLSESITVTNKLVGNSEIRYIVSNSEAINSEVVAKEIDFYIKNTKDSISSKIKNIEKLYEINAIKFDYAQDIAYTQIVGNKVLLICSEPQKSDFVNRVVNKEFDLYHVSSEKIKNIAGHIGNLEVTIEDEEKEYTLNIHQIVWFDKGKIAKKFSGCFDPLKSSIDDVIGNLRLNITNYEYKKTTTYDSSFCQYKGRREEVCTKCVDVCTTDSIVKNSQKKELEFSYINCANCGSCVSVCPSGAIDYAPLGEKSISSLAKLYNNHIPLIIPKKVDIENLNIELKESVLPLIIEAKNFFSEATLLTLLQESGSQLILYSKSFTKPAQDSIDLINEIYQRKYKKDAILTPSSKEDLELAIKNAQFIENSKYVLNSLESNKKESFAIRLSHLIGEENLGEIKLNEDASYGIVNIDESKCTLCASCVGACKMNALTANTKDNTLRFNPSLCTACGYCEVSCSEKDCLSLQRGVIKLEPMWFKENILAKDELFACVECGKEFATKKAIEKIASIMLKFFDNPTKQRTLYCCEECKPKVMFKDEVTRRQLV
;
A
#
# COMPACT_ATOMS: atom_id res chain seq x y z
N MET A 1 -30.27 7.12 -14.47
CA MET A 1 -29.72 6.11 -13.55
C MET A 1 -30.31 6.43 -12.19
N SER A 2 -31.06 5.50 -11.59
CA SER A 2 -31.56 5.66 -10.22
C SER A 2 -30.49 5.16 -9.27
N GLU A 3 -30.23 5.86 -8.16
CA GLU A 3 -29.05 5.55 -7.34
C GLU A 3 -29.22 4.23 -6.57
N TYR A 4 -30.31 4.07 -5.81
CA TYR A 4 -30.46 2.97 -4.86
C TYR A 4 -31.76 2.18 -5.03
N ILE A 5 -31.66 0.85 -4.89
CA ILE A 5 -32.83 -0.04 -4.92
C ILE A 5 -32.72 -1.17 -3.90
N TYR A 6 -33.77 -1.30 -3.09
CA TYR A 6 -33.99 -2.41 -2.18
C TYR A 6 -35.02 -3.38 -2.76
N TYR A 7 -34.61 -4.64 -2.93
CA TYR A 7 -35.47 -5.74 -3.33
C TYR A 7 -35.69 -6.70 -2.16
N SER A 8 -36.96 -7.03 -1.89
CA SER A 8 -37.33 -8.08 -0.95
C SER A 8 -38.62 -8.77 -1.39
N LYS A 9 -38.68 -10.10 -1.29
CA LYS A 9 -39.90 -10.88 -1.57
C LYS A 9 -41.02 -10.55 -0.58
N GLU A 10 -40.63 -10.30 0.67
CA GLU A 10 -41.54 -9.93 1.75
C GLU A 10 -41.54 -8.42 1.96
N ARG A 11 -42.66 -7.88 2.44
CA ARG A 11 -42.76 -6.45 2.71
C ARG A 11 -41.93 -6.12 3.95
N ILE A 12 -40.99 -5.19 3.82
CA ILE A 12 -40.22 -4.68 4.96
C ILE A 12 -41.15 -4.01 5.97
N GLU A 13 -40.91 -4.24 7.26
CA GLU A 13 -41.80 -3.82 8.35
C GLU A 13 -41.76 -2.32 8.67
N PHE A 14 -40.82 -1.60 8.06
CA PHE A 14 -40.60 -0.16 8.26
C PHE A 14 -40.23 0.52 6.93
N PRO A 15 -40.54 1.81 6.75
CA PRO A 15 -40.19 2.53 5.52
C PRO A 15 -38.68 2.71 5.39
N LEU A 16 -38.16 2.78 4.16
CA LEU A 16 -36.79 3.21 3.88
C LEU A 16 -36.76 4.70 3.51
N SER A 17 -35.55 5.28 3.42
CA SER A 17 -35.37 6.65 2.92
C SER A 17 -35.96 6.82 1.51
N GLU A 18 -36.43 8.02 1.20
CA GLU A 18 -36.98 8.35 -0.13
C GLU A 18 -35.94 8.22 -1.25
N SER A 19 -34.65 8.26 -0.91
CA SER A 19 -33.53 8.01 -1.82
C SER A 19 -33.46 6.54 -2.30
N ILE A 20 -34.16 5.61 -1.63
CA ILE A 20 -34.11 4.18 -1.91
C ILE A 20 -35.43 3.71 -2.52
N THR A 21 -35.37 3.25 -3.77
CA THR A 21 -36.51 2.62 -4.44
C THR A 21 -36.78 1.25 -3.80
N VAL A 22 -37.99 0.97 -3.33
CA VAL A 22 -38.36 -0.33 -2.76
C VAL A 22 -39.21 -1.12 -3.76
N THR A 23 -38.84 -2.37 -4.02
CA THR A 23 -39.63 -3.28 -4.88
C THR A 23 -39.73 -4.68 -4.29
N ASN A 24 -40.87 -5.33 -4.55
CA ASN A 24 -41.09 -6.75 -4.27
C ASN A 24 -41.20 -7.61 -5.54
N LYS A 25 -41.06 -6.99 -6.71
CA LYS A 25 -41.10 -7.66 -8.00
C LYS A 25 -39.68 -7.76 -8.55
N LEU A 26 -39.34 -8.94 -9.08
CA LEU A 26 -38.12 -9.13 -9.85
C LEU A 26 -38.21 -8.26 -11.09
N VAL A 27 -37.28 -7.31 -11.21
CA VAL A 27 -37.22 -6.40 -12.35
C VAL A 27 -36.23 -6.97 -13.37
N GLY A 28 -36.44 -8.22 -13.78
CA GLY A 28 -35.49 -9.00 -14.60
C GLY A 28 -35.27 -8.49 -16.03
N ASN A 29 -35.89 -7.35 -16.41
CA ASN A 29 -35.82 -6.76 -17.75
C ASN A 29 -36.00 -5.21 -17.73
N SER A 30 -35.78 -4.51 -16.61
CA SER A 30 -35.80 -3.04 -16.68
C SER A 30 -34.56 -2.50 -17.38
N GLU A 31 -34.76 -1.57 -18.33
CA GLU A 31 -33.69 -0.70 -18.84
C GLU A 31 -33.05 0.16 -17.74
N ILE A 32 -33.74 0.29 -16.59
CA ILE A 32 -33.26 1.04 -15.44
C ILE A 32 -32.14 0.23 -14.75
N ARG A 33 -30.93 0.78 -14.82
CA ARG A 33 -29.74 0.32 -14.10
C ARG A 33 -29.58 1.14 -12.83
N TYR A 34 -29.32 0.45 -11.71
CA TYR A 34 -29.09 1.05 -10.40
C TYR A 34 -27.60 1.04 -10.04
N ILE A 35 -27.17 1.97 -9.18
CA ILE A 35 -25.77 1.96 -8.71
C ILE A 35 -25.61 0.84 -7.67
N VAL A 36 -26.46 0.84 -6.65
CA VAL A 36 -26.37 -0.13 -5.54
C VAL A 36 -27.69 -0.86 -5.34
N SER A 37 -27.62 -2.18 -5.19
CA SER A 37 -28.74 -3.02 -4.74
C SER A 37 -28.33 -3.95 -3.60
N ASN A 38 -29.26 -4.35 -2.74
CA ASN A 38 -29.04 -5.43 -1.78
C ASN A 38 -29.02 -6.84 -2.43
N SER A 39 -29.48 -6.99 -3.68
CA SER A 39 -29.71 -8.31 -4.30
C SER A 39 -29.10 -8.45 -5.70
N GLU A 40 -28.52 -9.62 -5.98
CA GLU A 40 -28.05 -10.03 -7.31
C GLU A 40 -29.19 -10.18 -8.33
N ALA A 41 -30.44 -10.26 -7.86
CA ALA A 41 -31.60 -10.40 -8.71
C ALA A 41 -32.01 -9.09 -9.41
N ILE A 42 -31.35 -7.97 -9.06
CA ILE A 42 -31.58 -6.64 -9.63
C ILE A 42 -30.34 -6.21 -10.42
N ASN A 43 -30.57 -5.66 -11.62
CA ASN A 43 -29.51 -5.12 -12.45
C ASN A 43 -28.88 -3.87 -11.81
N SER A 44 -27.69 -4.04 -11.21
CA SER A 44 -26.96 -2.99 -10.49
C SER A 44 -25.45 -3.12 -10.65
N GLU A 45 -24.71 -2.04 -10.41
CA GLU A 45 -23.25 -2.03 -10.44
C GLU A 45 -22.64 -2.72 -9.20
N VAL A 46 -23.26 -2.50 -8.04
CA VAL A 46 -22.79 -3.02 -6.75
C VAL A 46 -23.92 -3.76 -6.04
N VAL A 47 -23.63 -5.00 -5.62
CA VAL A 47 -24.49 -5.78 -4.75
C VAL A 47 -23.97 -5.71 -3.30
N ALA A 48 -24.73 -5.08 -2.43
CA ALA A 48 -24.44 -4.80 -1.02
C ALA A 48 -25.24 -5.74 -0.09
N LYS A 49 -24.80 -7.00 0.00
CA LYS A 49 -25.43 -8.04 0.84
C LYS A 49 -25.44 -7.71 2.34
N GLU A 50 -24.55 -6.81 2.77
CA GLU A 50 -24.50 -6.35 4.15
C GLU A 50 -25.76 -5.58 4.59
N ILE A 51 -26.57 -5.08 3.66
CA ILE A 51 -27.81 -4.37 3.96
C ILE A 51 -28.83 -5.33 4.59
N ASP A 52 -29.07 -6.48 3.96
CA ASP A 52 -29.99 -7.50 4.49
C ASP A 52 -29.44 -8.10 5.78
N PHE A 53 -28.14 -8.35 5.84
CA PHE A 53 -27.46 -8.77 7.06
C PHE A 53 -27.68 -7.78 8.22
N TYR A 54 -27.51 -6.48 7.98
CA TYR A 54 -27.72 -5.46 8.99
C TYR A 54 -29.19 -5.40 9.45
N ILE A 55 -30.15 -5.39 8.51
CA ILE A 55 -31.59 -5.35 8.82
C ILE A 55 -31.99 -6.50 9.74
N LYS A 56 -31.53 -7.72 9.41
CA LYS A 56 -31.85 -8.96 10.14
C LYS A 56 -31.25 -8.99 11.55
N ASN A 57 -30.04 -8.48 11.71
CA ASN A 57 -29.23 -8.76 12.91
C ASN A 57 -29.08 -7.57 13.87
N THR A 58 -29.43 -6.35 13.48
CA THR A 58 -29.24 -5.16 14.31
C THR A 58 -30.28 -4.96 15.41
N LYS A 59 -29.77 -4.58 16.59
CA LYS A 59 -30.54 -4.09 17.75
C LYS A 59 -30.88 -2.61 17.69
N ASP A 60 -30.43 -1.89 16.68
CA ASP A 60 -30.76 -0.47 16.52
C ASP A 60 -32.28 -0.24 16.44
N SER A 61 -32.72 0.89 17.01
CA SER A 61 -34.13 1.33 16.90
C SER A 61 -34.55 1.50 15.44
N ILE A 62 -35.84 1.40 15.12
CA ILE A 62 -36.34 1.57 13.75
C ILE A 62 -35.84 2.89 13.12
N SER A 63 -35.84 3.99 13.87
CA SER A 63 -35.33 5.28 13.37
C SER A 63 -33.84 5.22 13.00
N SER A 64 -33.03 4.55 13.82
CA SER A 64 -31.62 4.33 13.53
C SER A 64 -31.42 3.36 12.35
N LYS A 65 -32.23 2.30 12.24
CA LYS A 65 -32.18 1.35 11.11
C LYS A 65 -32.36 2.08 9.77
N ILE A 66 -33.38 2.93 9.66
CA ILE A 66 -33.67 3.67 8.41
C ILE A 66 -32.47 4.49 7.96
N LYS A 67 -31.89 5.28 8.88
CA LYS A 67 -30.72 6.13 8.60
C LYS A 67 -29.47 5.32 8.27
N ASN A 68 -29.26 4.21 8.97
CA ASN A 68 -28.07 3.39 8.77
C ASN A 68 -28.14 2.56 7.49
N ILE A 69 -29.33 2.16 7.04
CA ILE A 69 -29.52 1.52 5.74
C ILE A 69 -29.16 2.50 4.62
N GLU A 70 -29.62 3.75 4.69
CA GLU A 70 -29.23 4.80 3.74
C GLU A 70 -27.71 4.99 3.70
N LYS A 71 -27.05 5.06 4.86
CA LYS A 71 -25.57 5.09 4.92
C LYS A 71 -24.91 3.89 4.26
N LEU A 72 -25.44 2.68 4.42
CA LEU A 72 -24.86 1.49 3.77
C LEU A 72 -24.95 1.57 2.24
N TYR A 73 -26.02 2.15 1.72
CA TYR A 73 -26.13 2.48 0.29
C TYR A 73 -25.08 3.54 -0.11
N GLU A 74 -24.99 4.65 0.62
CA GLU A 74 -24.00 5.71 0.36
C GLU A 74 -22.55 5.22 0.44
N ILE A 75 -22.22 4.36 1.41
CA ILE A 75 -20.89 3.75 1.55
C ILE A 75 -20.54 2.96 0.30
N ASN A 76 -21.47 2.17 -0.24
CA ASN A 76 -21.23 1.38 -1.44
C ASN A 76 -21.19 2.23 -2.72
N ALA A 77 -21.96 3.33 -2.77
CA ALA A 77 -21.84 4.32 -3.82
C ALA A 77 -20.45 4.99 -3.82
N ILE A 78 -19.95 5.40 -2.65
CA ILE A 78 -18.60 5.97 -2.51
C ILE A 78 -17.52 4.96 -2.93
N LYS A 79 -17.67 3.67 -2.58
CA LYS A 79 -16.74 2.64 -3.07
C LYS A 79 -16.75 2.57 -4.60
N PHE A 80 -17.93 2.58 -5.21
CA PHE A 80 -18.07 2.56 -6.66
C PHE A 80 -17.48 3.81 -7.33
N ASP A 81 -17.79 5.00 -6.84
CA ASP A 81 -17.34 6.27 -7.42
C ASP A 81 -15.82 6.45 -7.37
N TYR A 82 -15.19 5.96 -6.29
CA TYR A 82 -13.74 6.04 -6.12
C TYR A 82 -13.00 4.79 -6.59
N ALA A 83 -13.70 3.75 -7.05
CA ALA A 83 -13.09 2.53 -7.54
C ALA A 83 -12.21 2.84 -8.76
N GLN A 84 -10.97 2.35 -8.73
CA GLN A 84 -10.01 2.47 -9.82
C GLN A 84 -9.67 1.10 -10.41
N ASP A 85 -10.37 0.04 -9.99
CA ASP A 85 -10.20 -1.28 -10.57
C ASP A 85 -10.88 -1.35 -11.93
N ILE A 86 -10.08 -1.74 -12.92
CA ILE A 86 -10.54 -1.90 -14.29
C ILE A 86 -10.58 -3.41 -14.56
N ALA A 87 -11.70 -3.88 -15.10
CA ALA A 87 -11.87 -5.25 -15.55
C ALA A 87 -11.21 -5.44 -16.92
N TYR A 88 -10.51 -6.56 -17.07
CA TYR A 88 -9.84 -6.99 -18.28
C TYR A 88 -10.17 -8.44 -18.56
N THR A 89 -9.96 -8.85 -19.81
CA THR A 89 -10.17 -10.20 -20.27
C THR A 89 -8.91 -10.76 -20.89
N GLN A 90 -8.68 -12.05 -20.71
CA GLN A 90 -7.61 -12.81 -21.35
C GLN A 90 -8.22 -14.01 -22.07
N ILE A 91 -7.87 -14.19 -23.35
CA ILE A 91 -8.29 -15.35 -24.12
C ILE A 91 -7.48 -16.56 -23.64
N VAL A 92 -8.18 -17.67 -23.36
CA VAL A 92 -7.57 -18.92 -22.90
C VAL A 92 -8.02 -20.06 -23.80
N GLY A 93 -7.07 -20.78 -24.38
CA GLY A 93 -7.33 -21.99 -25.17
C GLY A 93 -7.44 -23.25 -24.32
N ASN A 94 -7.53 -24.40 -25.00
CA ASN A 94 -7.74 -25.71 -24.39
C ASN A 94 -6.44 -26.52 -24.16
N LYS A 95 -5.25 -25.95 -24.40
CA LYS A 95 -3.96 -26.63 -24.11
C LYS A 95 -3.69 -26.65 -22.62
N VAL A 96 -3.66 -27.84 -22.02
CA VAL A 96 -3.48 -28.04 -20.58
C VAL A 96 -2.28 -28.94 -20.32
N LEU A 97 -1.37 -28.51 -19.46
CA LEU A 97 -0.24 -29.33 -19.01
C LEU A 97 -0.57 -30.02 -17.69
N LEU A 98 -0.46 -31.36 -17.66
CA LEU A 98 -0.53 -32.18 -16.46
C LEU A 98 0.88 -32.42 -15.92
N ILE A 99 1.13 -32.00 -14.69
CA ILE A 99 2.38 -32.25 -13.96
C ILE A 99 2.06 -33.19 -12.80
N CYS A 100 2.26 -34.50 -13.03
CA CYS A 100 1.86 -35.55 -12.10
C CYS A 100 2.47 -36.92 -12.42
N SER A 101 2.23 -37.88 -11.53
CA SER A 101 2.54 -39.31 -11.75
C SER A 101 1.58 -39.96 -12.75
N GLU A 102 1.97 -41.08 -13.37
CA GLU A 102 1.11 -41.83 -14.31
C GLU A 102 -0.24 -42.29 -13.71
N PRO A 103 -0.33 -42.75 -12.45
CA PRO A 103 -1.63 -43.06 -11.83
C PRO A 103 -2.55 -41.83 -11.73
N GLN A 104 -2.01 -40.68 -11.31
CA GLN A 104 -2.78 -39.43 -11.18
C GLN A 104 -3.25 -38.91 -12.54
N LYS A 105 -2.39 -39.02 -13.56
CA LYS A 105 -2.74 -38.72 -14.95
C LYS A 105 -3.91 -39.58 -15.41
N SER A 106 -3.85 -40.89 -15.15
CA SER A 106 -4.92 -41.82 -15.54
C SER A 106 -6.26 -41.47 -14.88
N ASP A 107 -6.27 -41.18 -13.58
CA ASP A 107 -7.48 -40.72 -12.86
C ASP A 107 -8.01 -39.40 -13.43
N PHE A 108 -7.13 -38.43 -13.70
CA PHE A 108 -7.53 -37.15 -14.29
C PHE A 108 -8.15 -37.32 -15.68
N VAL A 109 -7.48 -38.06 -16.57
CA VAL A 109 -7.93 -38.30 -17.95
C VAL A 109 -9.27 -39.03 -17.99
N ASN A 110 -9.51 -39.98 -17.08
CA ASN A 110 -10.77 -40.73 -17.02
C ASN A 110 -11.98 -39.86 -16.64
N ARG A 111 -11.78 -38.69 -16.00
CA ARG A 111 -12.85 -37.75 -15.63
C ARG A 111 -13.05 -36.62 -16.64
N VAL A 112 -12.10 -36.44 -17.55
CA VAL A 112 -12.17 -35.44 -18.63
C VAL A 112 -13.01 -35.98 -19.78
N VAL A 113 -13.84 -35.12 -20.39
CA VAL A 113 -14.59 -35.51 -21.58
C VAL A 113 -13.64 -35.67 -22.76
N ASN A 114 -13.81 -36.72 -23.56
CA ASN A 114 -12.91 -37.01 -24.67
C ASN A 114 -12.79 -35.81 -25.63
N LYS A 115 -11.55 -35.43 -25.99
CA LYS A 115 -11.19 -34.28 -26.83
C LYS A 115 -11.58 -32.90 -26.28
N GLU A 116 -11.88 -32.79 -24.99
CA GLU A 116 -12.19 -31.52 -24.36
C GLU A 116 -10.95 -30.62 -24.22
N PHE A 117 -9.82 -31.20 -23.81
CA PHE A 117 -8.54 -30.50 -23.63
C PHE A 117 -7.45 -31.13 -24.48
N ASP A 118 -6.54 -30.31 -24.98
CA ASP A 118 -5.27 -30.75 -25.55
C ASP A 118 -4.29 -30.99 -24.40
N LEU A 119 -4.27 -32.22 -23.89
CA LEU A 119 -3.50 -32.60 -22.70
C LEU A 119 -2.04 -32.92 -23.03
N TYR A 120 -1.13 -32.25 -22.34
CA TYR A 120 0.30 -32.55 -22.28
C TYR A 120 0.60 -33.16 -20.91
N HIS A 121 1.62 -34.01 -20.80
CA HIS A 121 1.99 -34.62 -19.53
C HIS A 121 3.51 -34.64 -19.34
N VAL A 122 3.96 -34.20 -18.16
CA VAL A 122 5.37 -34.13 -17.78
C VAL A 122 5.50 -34.51 -16.30
N SER A 123 6.59 -35.19 -15.92
CA SER A 123 6.92 -35.45 -14.51
C SER A 123 7.47 -34.18 -13.84
N SER A 124 7.13 -33.94 -12.57
CA SER A 124 7.53 -32.73 -11.83
C SER A 124 9.04 -32.45 -11.82
N GLU A 125 9.86 -33.50 -11.81
CA GLU A 125 11.32 -33.41 -11.78
C GLU A 125 11.93 -32.79 -13.05
N LYS A 126 11.21 -32.83 -14.17
CA LYS A 126 11.67 -32.25 -15.44
C LYS A 126 11.35 -30.77 -15.58
N ILE A 127 10.56 -30.18 -14.66
CA ILE A 127 10.16 -28.77 -14.75
C ILE A 127 11.31 -27.89 -14.26
N LYS A 128 11.91 -27.14 -15.17
CA LYS A 128 12.99 -26.20 -14.86
C LYS A 128 12.47 -24.83 -14.47
N ASN A 129 11.54 -24.29 -15.27
CA ASN A 129 10.99 -22.95 -15.07
C ASN A 129 9.56 -22.83 -15.61
N ILE A 130 8.80 -21.88 -15.04
CA ILE A 130 7.50 -21.46 -15.56
C ILE A 130 7.49 -19.93 -15.62
N ALA A 131 7.00 -19.38 -16.71
CA ALA A 131 6.79 -17.95 -16.89
C ALA A 131 5.43 -17.65 -17.53
N GLY A 132 5.03 -16.38 -17.50
CA GLY A 132 3.80 -15.89 -18.11
C GLY A 132 2.58 -15.90 -17.18
N HIS A 133 1.42 -16.15 -17.76
CA HIS A 133 0.13 -16.08 -17.09
C HIS A 133 -0.89 -16.95 -17.83
N ILE A 134 -2.05 -17.20 -17.23
CA ILE A 134 -3.11 -18.03 -17.84
C ILE A 134 -3.40 -17.61 -19.28
N GLY A 135 -3.47 -18.58 -20.19
CA GLY A 135 -3.61 -18.35 -21.63
C GLY A 135 -2.30 -18.14 -22.38
N ASN A 136 -1.19 -17.84 -21.70
CA ASN A 136 0.13 -17.67 -22.30
C ASN A 136 1.23 -18.09 -21.31
N LEU A 137 1.21 -19.36 -20.88
CA LEU A 137 2.22 -19.93 -19.98
C LEU A 137 3.33 -20.59 -20.80
N GLU A 138 4.57 -20.25 -20.46
CA GLU A 138 5.77 -20.86 -21.02
C GLU A 138 6.40 -21.77 -19.96
N VAL A 139 6.49 -23.07 -20.26
CA VAL A 139 7.05 -24.07 -19.34
C VAL A 139 8.33 -24.64 -19.93
N THR A 140 9.46 -24.35 -19.29
CA THR A 140 10.76 -24.91 -19.68
C THR A 140 10.94 -26.26 -19.00
N ILE A 141 11.14 -27.30 -19.81
CA ILE A 141 11.42 -28.66 -19.37
C ILE A 141 12.84 -29.06 -19.73
N GLU A 142 13.49 -29.81 -18.85
CA GLU A 142 14.83 -30.35 -19.04
C GLU A 142 14.76 -31.88 -19.16
N ASP A 143 15.27 -32.42 -20.26
CA ASP A 143 15.32 -33.86 -20.53
C ASP A 143 16.64 -34.21 -21.23
N GLU A 144 17.41 -35.15 -20.67
CA GLU A 144 18.72 -35.56 -21.21
C GLU A 144 19.66 -34.38 -21.55
N GLU A 145 19.76 -33.39 -20.64
CA GLU A 145 20.56 -32.15 -20.81
C GLU A 145 20.10 -31.23 -21.96
N LYS A 146 18.90 -31.44 -22.51
CA LYS A 146 18.27 -30.54 -23.49
C LYS A 146 17.07 -29.83 -22.88
N GLU A 147 16.95 -28.55 -23.20
CA GLU A 147 15.81 -27.73 -22.79
C GLU A 147 14.78 -27.61 -23.90
N TYR A 148 13.51 -27.80 -23.55
CA TYR A 148 12.37 -27.55 -24.43
C TYR A 148 11.40 -26.59 -23.76
N THR A 149 10.78 -25.71 -24.54
CA THR A 149 9.74 -24.79 -24.02
C THR A 149 8.38 -25.21 -24.56
N LEU A 150 7.46 -25.50 -23.65
CA LEU A 150 6.06 -25.79 -23.96
C LEU A 150 5.20 -24.55 -23.75
N ASN A 151 4.44 -24.17 -24.77
CA ASN A 151 3.46 -23.09 -24.70
C ASN A 151 2.08 -23.68 -24.43
N ILE A 152 1.55 -23.39 -23.25
CA ILE A 152 0.29 -23.96 -22.74
C ILE A 152 -0.60 -22.85 -22.19
N HIS A 153 -1.90 -23.12 -22.07
CA HIS A 153 -2.85 -22.12 -21.58
C HIS A 153 -3.12 -22.28 -20.09
N GLN A 154 -3.14 -23.52 -19.59
CA GLN A 154 -3.42 -23.83 -18.17
C GLN A 154 -2.57 -25.02 -17.68
N ILE A 155 -2.29 -25.08 -16.39
CA ILE A 155 -1.49 -26.15 -15.76
C ILE A 155 -2.32 -26.82 -14.66
N VAL A 156 -2.32 -28.14 -14.64
CA VAL A 156 -2.74 -28.94 -13.49
C VAL A 156 -1.50 -29.58 -12.89
N TRP A 157 -1.14 -29.17 -11.68
CA TRP A 157 0.05 -29.67 -11.00
C TRP A 157 -0.34 -30.31 -9.67
N PHE A 158 -0.22 -31.63 -9.59
CA PHE A 158 -0.44 -32.40 -8.37
C PHE A 158 0.74 -32.20 -7.40
N ASP A 159 0.44 -31.94 -6.13
CA ASP A 159 1.44 -31.57 -5.12
C ASP A 159 2.24 -30.33 -5.53
N LYS A 160 1.47 -29.29 -5.88
CA LYS A 160 1.96 -28.03 -6.44
C LYS A 160 3.14 -27.47 -5.63
N GLY A 161 4.31 -27.40 -6.27
CA GLY A 161 5.49 -26.76 -5.72
C GLY A 161 5.28 -25.27 -5.43
N LYS A 162 6.15 -24.65 -4.61
CA LYS A 162 6.09 -23.20 -4.29
C LYS A 162 6.04 -22.32 -5.54
N ILE A 163 6.77 -22.70 -6.59
CA ILE A 163 6.87 -21.99 -7.88
C ILE A 163 5.50 -21.80 -8.51
N ALA A 164 4.71 -22.86 -8.55
CA ALA A 164 3.46 -22.87 -9.26
C ALA A 164 2.40 -21.97 -8.60
N LYS A 165 2.52 -21.64 -7.30
CA LYS A 165 1.61 -20.71 -6.62
C LYS A 165 1.74 -19.28 -7.14
N LYS A 166 2.78 -19.00 -7.93
CA LYS A 166 3.07 -17.68 -8.43
C LYS A 166 2.18 -17.27 -9.60
N PHE A 167 1.83 -18.21 -10.46
CA PHE A 167 1.21 -17.90 -11.74
C PHE A 167 -0.31 -18.18 -11.74
N SER A 168 -1.05 -17.30 -12.41
CA SER A 168 -2.44 -17.56 -12.78
C SER A 168 -2.54 -18.78 -13.70
N GLY A 169 -3.66 -19.50 -13.63
CA GLY A 169 -3.91 -20.67 -14.49
C GLY A 169 -3.21 -21.96 -14.06
N CYS A 170 -2.63 -22.02 -12.85
CA CYS A 170 -2.08 -23.24 -12.28
C CYS A 170 -2.92 -23.77 -11.11
N PHE A 171 -3.49 -24.96 -11.28
CA PHE A 171 -4.45 -25.57 -10.36
C PHE A 171 -3.87 -26.84 -9.72
N ASP A 172 -4.26 -27.11 -8.46
CA ASP A 172 -3.78 -28.26 -7.69
C ASP A 172 -4.97 -29.08 -7.19
N PRO A 173 -5.24 -30.25 -7.80
CA PRO A 173 -6.36 -31.10 -7.41
C PRO A 173 -6.30 -31.58 -5.96
N LEU A 174 -5.12 -31.60 -5.31
CA LEU A 174 -4.99 -32.01 -3.91
C LEU A 174 -5.47 -30.94 -2.92
N LYS A 175 -5.65 -29.68 -3.37
CA LYS A 175 -6.17 -28.58 -2.53
C LYS A 175 -7.68 -28.36 -2.67
N SER A 176 -8.28 -28.94 -3.69
CA SER A 176 -9.72 -28.92 -3.97
C SER A 176 -10.15 -30.34 -4.28
N SER A 177 -10.64 -30.59 -5.49
CA SER A 177 -10.78 -31.92 -6.08
C SER A 177 -10.39 -31.88 -7.55
N ILE A 178 -10.29 -33.05 -8.20
CA ILE A 178 -10.09 -33.14 -9.66
C ILE A 178 -11.28 -32.52 -10.40
N ASP A 179 -12.50 -32.80 -9.95
CA ASP A 179 -13.72 -32.33 -10.61
C ASP A 179 -13.85 -30.80 -10.55
N ASP A 180 -13.49 -30.19 -9.41
CA ASP A 180 -13.43 -28.72 -9.29
C ASP A 180 -12.39 -28.12 -10.23
N VAL A 181 -11.21 -28.75 -10.36
CA VAL A 181 -10.17 -28.28 -11.27
C VAL A 181 -10.64 -28.37 -12.71
N ILE A 182 -11.24 -29.48 -13.13
CA ILE A 182 -11.81 -29.63 -14.48
C ILE A 182 -12.89 -28.56 -14.73
N GLY A 183 -13.77 -28.32 -13.77
CA GLY A 183 -14.77 -27.25 -13.83
C GLY A 183 -14.14 -25.86 -14.05
N ASN A 184 -13.10 -25.53 -13.28
CA ASN A 184 -12.36 -24.28 -13.43
C ASN A 184 -11.69 -24.17 -14.80
N LEU A 185 -11.05 -25.25 -15.28
CA LEU A 185 -10.42 -25.27 -16.60
C LEU A 185 -11.43 -24.94 -17.71
N ARG A 186 -12.65 -25.50 -17.64
CA ARG A 186 -13.75 -25.23 -18.58
C ARG A 186 -14.20 -23.78 -18.52
N LEU A 187 -14.43 -23.25 -17.31
CA LEU A 187 -14.88 -21.88 -17.09
C LEU A 187 -13.90 -20.85 -17.66
N ASN A 188 -12.60 -21.16 -17.62
CA ASN A 188 -11.58 -20.25 -18.11
C ASN A 188 -11.46 -20.24 -19.64
N ILE A 189 -11.89 -21.31 -20.35
CA ILE A 189 -11.77 -21.37 -21.82
C ILE A 189 -12.54 -20.21 -22.45
N THR A 190 -11.96 -19.64 -23.51
CA THR A 190 -12.47 -18.47 -24.26
C THR A 190 -12.27 -17.15 -23.55
N ASN A 191 -12.60 -17.05 -22.25
CA ASN A 191 -12.53 -15.78 -21.53
C ASN A 191 -12.18 -15.96 -20.04
N TYR A 192 -11.03 -15.45 -19.63
CA TYR A 192 -10.64 -15.31 -18.24
C TYR A 192 -10.69 -13.84 -17.82
N GLU A 193 -11.55 -13.51 -16.87
CA GLU A 193 -11.70 -12.16 -16.33
C GLU A 193 -10.75 -11.90 -15.17
N TYR A 194 -10.11 -10.74 -15.18
CA TYR A 194 -9.27 -10.27 -14.08
C TYR A 194 -9.41 -8.76 -13.90
N LYS A 195 -9.01 -8.27 -12.72
CA LYS A 195 -9.09 -6.85 -12.39
C LYS A 195 -7.72 -6.29 -12.05
N LYS A 196 -7.49 -5.03 -12.42
CA LYS A 196 -6.38 -4.23 -11.88
C LYS A 196 -6.71 -3.80 -10.45
N THR A 197 -6.23 -4.54 -9.45
CA THR A 197 -6.59 -4.27 -8.04
C THR A 197 -5.61 -3.36 -7.28
N THR A 198 -4.61 -2.83 -7.98
CA THR A 198 -3.64 -1.87 -7.42
C THR A 198 -3.43 -0.71 -8.37
N THR A 199 -3.20 0.47 -7.81
CA THR A 199 -2.71 1.63 -8.54
C THR A 199 -1.28 1.94 -8.11
N TYR A 200 -0.51 2.60 -8.97
CA TYR A 200 0.92 2.84 -8.74
C TYR A 200 1.31 4.25 -9.17
N ASP A 201 1.82 5.04 -8.23
CA ASP A 201 2.42 6.34 -8.48
C ASP A 201 3.94 6.27 -8.30
N SER A 202 4.64 6.37 -9.43
CA SER A 202 6.09 6.27 -9.47
C SER A 202 6.83 7.47 -8.84
N SER A 203 6.14 8.61 -8.67
CA SER A 203 6.71 9.82 -8.06
C SER A 203 7.03 9.60 -6.57
N PHE A 204 6.17 8.85 -5.87
CA PHE A 204 6.33 8.49 -4.46
C PHE A 204 7.09 7.18 -4.24
N CYS A 205 7.34 6.39 -5.29
CA CYS A 205 8.01 5.10 -5.18
C CYS A 205 9.48 5.24 -4.76
N GLN A 206 9.86 4.56 -3.67
CA GLN A 206 11.24 4.64 -3.16
C GLN A 206 12.24 3.80 -3.97
N TYR A 207 11.79 2.90 -4.85
CA TYR A 207 12.64 2.15 -5.78
C TYR A 207 12.94 2.94 -7.07
N LYS A 208 11.93 3.65 -7.60
CA LYS A 208 11.98 4.28 -8.92
C LYS A 208 13.15 5.26 -9.05
N GLY A 209 14.03 5.00 -10.02
CA GLY A 209 15.11 5.92 -10.42
C GLY A 209 16.23 6.10 -9.38
N ARG A 210 16.34 5.21 -8.39
CA ARG A 210 17.43 5.22 -7.41
C ARG A 210 18.69 4.56 -7.98
N ARG A 211 19.86 5.07 -7.61
CA ARG A 211 21.15 4.44 -7.98
C ARG A 211 21.33 3.08 -7.30
N GLU A 212 21.09 3.07 -5.99
CA GLU A 212 21.12 1.86 -5.16
C GLU A 212 19.72 1.32 -4.88
N GLU A 213 19.62 0.01 -4.66
CA GLU A 213 18.39 -0.65 -4.25
C GLU A 213 18.14 -0.40 -2.76
N VAL A 214 17.23 0.51 -2.45
CA VAL A 214 16.92 0.94 -1.08
C VAL A 214 15.53 0.50 -0.58
N CYS A 215 14.67 0.01 -1.47
CA CYS A 215 13.33 -0.44 -1.09
C CYS A 215 12.78 -1.45 -2.10
N THR A 216 12.47 -2.66 -1.63
CA THR A 216 11.83 -3.74 -2.41
C THR A 216 10.62 -4.34 -1.69
N LYS A 217 10.18 -3.76 -0.57
CA LYS A 217 9.19 -4.36 0.34
C LYS A 217 7.95 -4.93 -0.36
N CYS A 218 7.40 -4.22 -1.36
CA CYS A 218 6.22 -4.68 -2.12
C CYS A 218 6.49 -5.92 -2.99
N VAL A 219 7.70 -6.07 -3.52
CA VAL A 219 8.17 -7.26 -4.25
C VAL A 219 8.35 -8.40 -3.25
N ASP A 220 8.98 -8.13 -2.11
CA ASP A 220 9.34 -9.15 -1.11
C ASP A 220 8.10 -9.80 -0.46
N VAL A 221 7.01 -9.05 -0.29
CA VAL A 221 5.74 -9.58 0.24
C VAL A 221 4.83 -10.20 -0.83
N CYS A 222 5.17 -10.08 -2.11
CA CYS A 222 4.33 -10.59 -3.20
C CYS A 222 4.45 -12.12 -3.29
N THR A 223 3.34 -12.82 -3.08
CA THR A 223 3.31 -14.30 -3.16
C THR A 223 3.13 -14.83 -4.59
N THR A 224 2.89 -13.92 -5.56
CA THR A 224 2.51 -14.26 -6.93
C THR A 224 3.51 -13.80 -7.99
N ASP A 225 4.65 -13.24 -7.59
CA ASP A 225 5.57 -12.55 -8.52
C ASP A 225 4.84 -11.55 -9.44
N SER A 226 3.70 -11.02 -8.96
CA SER A 226 2.91 -10.03 -9.70
C SER A 226 3.55 -8.65 -9.69
N ILE A 227 4.52 -8.45 -8.80
CA ILE A 227 5.34 -7.24 -8.75
C ILE A 227 6.77 -7.71 -8.88
N VAL A 228 7.41 -7.34 -9.99
CA VAL A 228 8.82 -7.66 -10.23
C VAL A 228 9.62 -6.38 -10.42
N LYS A 229 10.92 -6.48 -10.16
CA LYS A 229 11.84 -5.35 -10.28
C LYS A 229 12.63 -5.44 -11.57
N ASN A 230 12.66 -4.35 -12.32
CA ASN A 230 13.56 -4.15 -13.44
C ASN A 230 14.81 -3.40 -12.94
N SER A 231 15.85 -4.15 -12.58
CA SER A 231 17.08 -3.58 -12.00
C SER A 231 17.84 -2.64 -12.93
N GLN A 232 17.71 -2.82 -14.25
CA GLN A 232 18.37 -1.96 -15.23
C GLN A 232 17.69 -0.60 -15.34
N LYS A 233 16.36 -0.59 -15.42
CA LYS A 233 15.56 0.64 -15.49
C LYS A 233 15.27 1.28 -14.12
N LYS A 234 15.53 0.53 -13.04
CA LYS A 234 15.13 0.89 -11.66
C LYS A 234 13.63 1.18 -11.60
N GLU A 235 12.84 0.26 -12.16
CA GLU A 235 11.39 0.33 -12.28
C GLU A 235 10.73 -0.92 -11.71
N LEU A 236 9.48 -0.80 -11.29
CA LEU A 236 8.64 -1.93 -10.92
C LEU A 236 7.70 -2.25 -12.08
N GLU A 237 7.54 -3.53 -12.37
CA GLU A 237 6.61 -4.06 -13.38
C GLU A 237 5.50 -4.84 -12.66
N PHE A 238 4.26 -4.67 -13.12
CA PHE A 238 3.06 -5.19 -12.46
C PHE A 238 2.30 -6.13 -13.41
N SER A 239 2.15 -7.39 -13.02
CA SER A 239 1.24 -8.34 -13.64
C SER A 239 -0.08 -8.38 -12.87
N TYR A 240 -1.10 -7.70 -13.40
CA TYR A 240 -2.43 -7.70 -12.76
C TYR A 240 -3.16 -9.04 -12.90
N ILE A 241 -2.84 -9.82 -13.93
CA ILE A 241 -3.46 -11.13 -14.18
C ILE A 241 -2.96 -12.21 -13.20
N ASN A 242 -1.71 -12.10 -12.74
CA ASN A 242 -1.17 -12.99 -11.70
C ASN A 242 -1.52 -12.52 -10.28
N CYS A 243 -2.08 -11.31 -10.11
CA CYS A 243 -2.34 -10.73 -8.80
C CYS A 243 -3.39 -11.53 -8.01
N ALA A 244 -3.01 -12.05 -6.84
CA ALA A 244 -3.93 -12.75 -5.95
C ALA A 244 -4.94 -11.85 -5.20
N ASN A 245 -4.92 -10.54 -5.45
CA ASN A 245 -5.73 -9.54 -4.74
C ASN A 245 -5.63 -9.64 -3.20
N CYS A 246 -4.42 -9.82 -2.66
CA CYS A 246 -4.23 -10.02 -1.21
C CYS A 246 -4.11 -8.71 -0.41
N GLY A 247 -3.67 -7.62 -1.04
CA GLY A 247 -3.48 -6.30 -0.44
C GLY A 247 -2.14 -6.05 0.27
N SER A 248 -1.29 -7.07 0.47
CA SER A 248 -0.08 -6.93 1.30
C SER A 248 0.92 -5.89 0.79
N CYS A 249 1.03 -5.71 -0.53
CA CYS A 249 1.88 -4.69 -1.14
C CYS A 249 1.44 -3.25 -0.80
N VAL A 250 0.12 -3.02 -0.67
CA VAL A 250 -0.45 -1.72 -0.29
C VAL A 250 -0.14 -1.41 1.17
N SER A 251 -0.34 -2.40 2.05
CA SER A 251 -0.04 -2.29 3.48
C SER A 251 1.43 -1.94 3.72
N VAL A 252 2.35 -2.71 3.12
CA VAL A 252 3.80 -2.54 3.32
C VAL A 252 4.40 -1.30 2.62
N CYS A 253 3.69 -0.69 1.66
CA CYS A 253 4.22 0.44 0.90
C CYS A 253 4.33 1.69 1.80
N PRO A 254 5.56 2.14 2.15
CA PRO A 254 5.75 3.17 3.17
C PRO A 254 5.32 4.56 2.72
N SER A 255 5.41 4.82 1.41
CA SER A 255 5.14 6.13 0.81
C SER A 255 3.72 6.27 0.26
N GLY A 256 2.92 5.20 0.27
CA GLY A 256 1.63 5.19 -0.42
C GLY A 256 1.75 5.16 -1.95
N ALA A 257 2.92 4.83 -2.50
CA ALA A 257 3.12 4.72 -3.94
C ALA A 257 2.30 3.59 -4.59
N ILE A 258 1.82 2.62 -3.81
CA ILE A 258 0.88 1.59 -4.25
C ILE A 258 -0.38 1.76 -3.40
N ASP A 259 -1.53 1.94 -4.05
CA ASP A 259 -2.83 2.04 -3.39
C ASP A 259 -3.76 0.91 -3.84
N TYR A 260 -4.77 0.61 -3.03
CA TYR A 260 -5.72 -0.47 -3.27
C TYR A 260 -6.86 0.01 -4.16
N ALA A 261 -6.87 -0.40 -5.43
CA ALA A 261 -7.75 0.20 -6.44
C ALA A 261 -9.26 0.11 -6.11
N PRO A 262 -9.79 -0.98 -5.51
CA PRO A 262 -11.19 -1.06 -5.13
C PRO A 262 -11.57 -0.21 -3.90
N LEU A 263 -10.60 0.15 -3.04
CA LEU A 263 -10.85 0.86 -1.78
C LEU A 263 -9.61 1.64 -1.34
N GLY A 264 -9.23 2.62 -2.15
CA GLY A 264 -8.02 3.42 -1.95
C GLY A 264 -8.17 4.48 -0.86
N GLU A 265 -7.12 5.25 -0.61
CA GLU A 265 -7.05 6.22 0.49
C GLU A 265 -8.16 7.27 0.43
N LYS A 266 -8.46 7.80 -0.77
CA LYS A 266 -9.54 8.77 -0.98
C LYS A 266 -10.93 8.17 -0.67
N SER A 267 -11.15 6.94 -1.11
CA SER A 267 -12.40 6.22 -0.82
C SER A 267 -12.57 6.01 0.69
N ILE A 268 -11.54 5.52 1.36
CA ILE A 268 -11.52 5.34 2.82
C ILE A 268 -11.78 6.66 3.55
N SER A 269 -11.08 7.74 3.18
CA SER A 269 -11.27 9.05 3.82
C SER A 269 -12.67 9.62 3.63
N SER A 270 -13.33 9.31 2.50
CA SER A 270 -14.70 9.74 2.22
C SER A 270 -15.72 8.92 3.01
N LEU A 271 -15.67 7.59 2.90
CA LEU A 271 -16.64 6.71 3.56
C LEU A 271 -16.48 6.67 5.09
N ALA A 272 -15.26 6.86 5.62
CA ALA A 272 -15.02 6.81 7.06
C ALA A 272 -15.82 7.88 7.82
N LYS A 273 -16.13 9.01 7.18
CA LYS A 273 -16.99 10.08 7.73
C LYS A 273 -18.41 9.59 8.03
N LEU A 274 -18.92 8.61 7.26
CA LEU A 274 -20.25 8.02 7.47
C LEU A 274 -20.29 7.10 8.70
N TYR A 275 -19.13 6.65 9.19
CA TYR A 275 -19.00 5.88 10.43
C TYR A 275 -18.96 6.75 11.69
N ASN A 276 -19.14 8.08 11.57
CA ASN A 276 -19.26 8.94 12.73
C ASN A 276 -20.29 8.39 13.74
N ASN A 277 -19.87 8.17 15.00
CA ASN A 277 -20.66 7.56 16.06
C ASN A 277 -21.16 6.14 15.74
N HIS A 278 -20.41 5.37 14.94
CA HIS A 278 -20.65 3.95 14.69
C HIS A 278 -19.39 3.15 14.99
N ILE A 279 -19.55 1.90 15.37
CA ILE A 279 -18.46 0.93 15.50
C ILE A 279 -18.34 0.19 14.17
N PRO A 280 -17.26 0.39 13.38
CA PRO A 280 -17.15 -0.29 12.10
C PRO A 280 -16.82 -1.77 12.32
N LEU A 281 -17.64 -2.64 11.74
CA LEU A 281 -17.43 -4.08 11.65
C LEU A 281 -16.97 -4.45 10.24
N ILE A 282 -15.67 -4.62 10.08
CA ILE A 282 -15.06 -4.90 8.78
C ILE A 282 -15.08 -6.40 8.51
N ILE A 283 -15.68 -6.80 7.38
CA ILE A 283 -15.85 -8.20 6.99
C ILE A 283 -15.37 -8.36 5.53
N PRO A 284 -14.43 -9.29 5.26
CA PRO A 284 -14.04 -9.61 3.89
C PRO A 284 -15.20 -10.22 3.09
N LYS A 285 -15.37 -9.83 1.82
CA LYS A 285 -16.43 -10.32 0.90
C LYS A 285 -16.45 -11.85 0.72
N LYS A 286 -15.32 -12.52 0.99
CA LYS A 286 -15.20 -13.99 0.96
C LYS A 286 -15.90 -14.68 2.14
N VAL A 287 -16.25 -13.94 3.19
CA VAL A 287 -17.06 -14.46 4.29
C VAL A 287 -18.51 -14.50 3.82
N ASP A 288 -19.15 -15.64 4.01
CA ASP A 288 -20.58 -15.80 3.79
C ASP A 288 -21.37 -15.07 4.88
N ILE A 289 -21.62 -13.79 4.64
CA ILE A 289 -22.29 -12.91 5.60
C ILE A 289 -23.80 -13.21 5.72
N GLU A 290 -24.42 -13.77 4.68
CA GLU A 290 -25.86 -14.09 4.69
C GLU A 290 -26.17 -15.19 5.72
N ASN A 291 -25.23 -16.13 5.87
CA ASN A 291 -25.32 -17.22 6.84
C ASN A 291 -24.59 -16.95 8.17
N LEU A 292 -24.04 -15.73 8.35
CA LEU A 292 -23.41 -15.31 9.59
C LEU A 292 -24.49 -14.93 10.62
N ASN A 293 -24.99 -15.92 11.35
CA ASN A 293 -26.03 -15.72 12.36
C ASN A 293 -25.45 -15.14 13.67
N ILE A 294 -25.21 -13.83 13.70
CA ILE A 294 -24.72 -13.08 14.86
C ILE A 294 -25.63 -11.90 15.16
N GLU A 295 -25.71 -11.49 16.42
CA GLU A 295 -26.48 -10.31 16.80
C GLU A 295 -25.58 -9.06 16.78
N LEU A 296 -26.02 -7.99 16.13
CA LEU A 296 -25.31 -6.71 16.12
C LEU A 296 -25.82 -5.82 17.25
N LYS A 297 -24.93 -5.46 18.17
CA LYS A 297 -25.15 -4.43 19.18
C LYS A 297 -25.44 -3.08 18.50
N GLU A 298 -26.17 -2.21 19.19
CA GLU A 298 -26.47 -0.84 18.73
C GLU A 298 -25.21 -0.11 18.23
N SER A 299 -25.36 0.69 17.19
CA SER A 299 -24.29 1.46 16.51
C SER A 299 -23.20 0.63 15.82
N VAL A 300 -23.24 -0.70 15.82
CA VAL A 300 -22.31 -1.53 15.03
C VAL A 300 -22.77 -1.54 13.57
N LEU A 301 -21.91 -1.09 12.66
CA LEU A 301 -22.22 -0.97 11.23
C LEU A 301 -21.23 -1.77 10.39
N PRO A 302 -21.68 -2.68 9.51
CA PRO A 302 -20.78 -3.50 8.70
C PRO A 302 -20.08 -2.69 7.60
N LEU A 303 -18.86 -3.09 7.25
CA LEU A 303 -18.09 -2.61 6.09
C LEU A 303 -17.54 -3.81 5.33
N ILE A 304 -18.09 -4.10 4.14
CA ILE A 304 -17.56 -5.16 3.28
C ILE A 304 -16.35 -4.69 2.50
N ILE A 305 -15.27 -5.48 2.53
CA ILE A 305 -14.02 -5.24 1.81
C ILE A 305 -13.65 -6.42 0.92
N GLU A 306 -12.99 -6.19 -0.20
CA GLU A 306 -12.58 -7.28 -1.09
C GLU A 306 -11.34 -8.04 -0.57
N ALA A 307 -10.31 -7.32 -0.14
CA ALA A 307 -9.06 -7.88 0.37
C ALA A 307 -8.88 -7.53 1.85
N LYS A 308 -8.35 -8.47 2.65
CA LYS A 308 -8.18 -8.28 4.10
C LYS A 308 -6.83 -7.71 4.55
N ASN A 309 -5.82 -7.67 3.68
CA ASN A 309 -4.46 -7.29 4.09
C ASN A 309 -3.97 -5.96 3.50
N PHE A 310 -4.84 -5.12 2.94
CA PHE A 310 -4.42 -3.80 2.42
C PHE A 310 -4.28 -2.74 3.51
N PHE A 311 -4.78 -3.02 4.73
CA PHE A 311 -4.75 -2.08 5.85
C PHE A 311 -3.34 -1.63 6.17
N SER A 312 -3.19 -0.31 6.27
CA SER A 312 -2.03 0.36 6.82
C SER A 312 -2.40 1.13 8.07
N GLU A 313 -1.40 1.55 8.84
CA GLU A 313 -1.59 2.39 10.02
C GLU A 313 -2.35 3.69 9.70
N ALA A 314 -2.16 4.26 8.50
CA ALA A 314 -2.91 5.42 8.03
C ALA A 314 -4.41 5.13 7.84
N THR A 315 -4.72 4.02 7.16
CA THR A 315 -6.09 3.56 6.91
C THR A 315 -6.82 3.26 8.21
N LEU A 316 -6.15 2.53 9.12
CA LEU A 316 -6.70 2.12 10.40
C LEU A 316 -6.96 3.33 11.30
N LEU A 317 -5.98 4.25 11.41
CA LEU A 317 -6.15 5.45 12.21
C LEU A 317 -7.23 6.38 11.65
N THR A 318 -7.38 6.44 10.32
CA THR A 318 -8.48 7.16 9.67
C THR A 318 -9.84 6.62 10.12
N LEU A 319 -10.05 5.30 10.01
CA LEU A 319 -11.31 4.68 10.42
C LEU A 319 -11.60 4.88 11.91
N LEU A 320 -10.59 4.72 12.78
CA LEU A 320 -10.74 4.90 14.23
C LEU A 320 -11.09 6.34 14.61
N GLN A 321 -10.43 7.33 14.01
CA GLN A 321 -10.64 8.73 14.34
C GLN A 321 -11.94 9.30 13.73
N GLU A 322 -12.32 8.91 12.53
CA GLU A 322 -13.58 9.38 11.94
C GLU A 322 -14.80 8.77 12.67
N SER A 323 -14.70 7.51 13.09
CA SER A 323 -15.74 6.84 13.88
C SER A 323 -15.77 7.29 15.34
N GLY A 324 -14.61 7.56 15.94
CA GLY A 324 -14.47 7.80 17.37
C GLY A 324 -14.64 6.52 18.21
N SER A 325 -14.42 5.34 17.62
CA SER A 325 -14.66 4.06 18.29
C SER A 325 -13.54 3.05 18.10
N GLN A 326 -13.66 1.91 18.79
CA GLN A 326 -12.91 0.72 18.41
C GLN A 326 -13.33 0.23 17.02
N LEU A 327 -12.43 -0.50 16.36
CA LEU A 327 -12.61 -1.12 15.06
C LEU A 327 -12.66 -2.64 15.22
N ILE A 328 -13.61 -3.33 14.57
CA ILE A 328 -13.65 -4.79 14.56
C ILE A 328 -13.22 -5.28 13.18
N LEU A 329 -12.12 -6.04 13.10
CA LEU A 329 -11.61 -6.64 11.86
C LEU A 329 -11.80 -8.16 11.90
N TYR A 330 -12.86 -8.66 11.27
CA TYR A 330 -13.16 -10.09 11.28
C TYR A 330 -12.35 -10.86 10.24
N SER A 331 -11.41 -11.70 10.68
CA SER A 331 -10.60 -12.54 9.80
C SER A 331 -9.85 -13.62 10.58
N LYS A 332 -9.69 -14.81 9.98
CA LYS A 332 -8.87 -15.89 10.56
C LYS A 332 -7.41 -15.51 10.79
N SER A 333 -6.85 -14.64 9.96
CA SER A 333 -5.44 -14.23 10.02
C SER A 333 -5.15 -13.03 9.11
N PHE A 334 -4.03 -12.34 9.36
CA PHE A 334 -3.51 -11.27 8.52
C PHE A 334 -2.07 -11.58 8.09
N THR A 335 -1.63 -11.05 6.95
CA THR A 335 -0.20 -11.09 6.59
C THR A 335 0.61 -10.19 7.52
N LYS A 336 1.90 -10.50 7.70
CA LYS A 336 2.80 -9.76 8.59
C LYS A 336 2.73 -8.22 8.45
N PRO A 337 2.73 -7.61 7.25
CA PRO A 337 2.60 -6.15 7.13
C PRO A 337 1.31 -5.57 7.74
N ALA A 338 0.17 -6.21 7.48
CA ALA A 338 -1.11 -5.77 8.01
C ALA A 338 -1.19 -5.98 9.52
N GLN A 339 -0.62 -7.07 10.04
CA GLN A 339 -0.54 -7.32 11.48
C GLN A 339 0.34 -6.27 12.17
N ASP A 340 1.50 -5.92 11.59
CA ASP A 340 2.41 -4.90 12.13
C ASP A 340 1.71 -3.53 12.22
N SER A 341 0.90 -3.16 11.22
CA SER A 341 0.08 -1.94 11.29
C SER A 341 -1.00 -2.00 12.38
N ILE A 342 -1.66 -3.16 12.58
CA ILE A 342 -2.64 -3.35 13.66
C ILE A 342 -1.97 -3.22 15.03
N ASP A 343 -0.84 -3.89 15.22
CA ASP A 343 -0.09 -3.92 16.48
C ASP A 343 0.43 -2.52 16.84
N LEU A 344 0.96 -1.77 15.87
CA LEU A 344 1.39 -0.39 16.05
C LEU A 344 0.25 0.50 16.55
N ILE A 345 -0.92 0.43 15.92
CA ILE A 345 -2.06 1.25 16.30
C ILE A 345 -2.58 0.87 17.69
N ASN A 346 -2.67 -0.44 17.99
CA ASN A 346 -3.05 -0.90 19.33
C ASN A 346 -2.05 -0.45 20.39
N GLU A 347 -0.75 -0.49 20.12
CA GLU A 347 0.26 0.02 21.07
C GLU A 347 0.09 1.52 21.35
N ILE A 348 -0.14 2.34 20.31
CA ILE A 348 -0.40 3.77 20.45
C ILE A 348 -1.64 4.01 21.34
N TYR A 349 -2.73 3.29 21.06
CA TYR A 349 -3.99 3.42 21.81
C TYR A 349 -3.87 2.88 23.24
N GLN A 350 -3.09 1.83 23.48
CA GLN A 350 -2.80 1.35 24.82
C GLN A 350 -2.03 2.38 25.63
N ARG A 351 -1.07 3.09 25.02
CA ARG A 351 -0.33 4.15 25.71
C ARG A 351 -1.25 5.33 26.06
N LYS A 352 -2.07 5.78 25.10
CA LYS A 352 -2.96 6.97 25.23
C LYS A 352 -4.22 6.71 26.04
N TYR A 353 -4.96 5.65 25.70
CA TYR A 353 -6.32 5.38 26.19
C TYR A 353 -6.42 4.11 27.06
N LYS A 354 -5.31 3.37 27.27
CA LYS A 354 -5.27 2.11 28.06
C LYS A 354 -6.20 1.02 27.50
N LYS A 355 -6.39 1.00 26.19
CA LYS A 355 -7.27 0.06 25.48
C LYS A 355 -6.73 -0.25 24.08
N ASP A 356 -7.07 -1.42 23.57
CA ASP A 356 -6.84 -1.76 22.16
C ASP A 356 -7.82 -0.96 21.30
N ALA A 357 -7.35 -0.41 20.19
CA ALA A 357 -8.20 0.28 19.23
C ALA A 357 -8.91 -0.71 18.30
N ILE A 358 -8.22 -1.80 17.95
CA ILE A 358 -8.62 -2.75 16.92
C ILE A 358 -8.78 -4.14 17.57
N LEU A 359 -9.96 -4.71 17.40
CA LEU A 359 -10.30 -6.07 17.80
C LEU A 359 -10.23 -6.98 16.56
N THR A 360 -9.52 -8.09 16.64
CA THR A 360 -9.31 -9.02 15.49
C THR A 360 -9.90 -10.40 15.77
N PRO A 361 -11.24 -10.56 15.85
CA PRO A 361 -11.86 -11.86 16.06
C PRO A 361 -11.58 -12.82 14.90
N SER A 362 -11.29 -14.08 15.23
CA SER A 362 -10.88 -15.11 14.25
C SER A 362 -11.91 -16.23 14.07
N SER A 363 -12.81 -16.37 15.04
CA SER A 363 -13.93 -17.31 15.07
C SER A 363 -15.26 -16.57 15.22
N LYS A 364 -16.37 -17.29 15.09
CA LYS A 364 -17.70 -16.71 15.28
C LYS A 364 -17.91 -16.29 16.73
N GLU A 365 -17.45 -17.12 17.67
CA GLU A 365 -17.53 -16.91 19.11
C GLU A 365 -16.73 -15.67 19.53
N ASP A 366 -15.50 -15.53 19.00
CA ASP A 366 -14.69 -14.32 19.22
C ASP A 366 -15.37 -13.07 18.67
N LEU A 367 -16.05 -13.19 17.52
CA LEU A 367 -16.73 -12.08 16.87
C LEU A 367 -17.92 -11.59 17.71
N GLU A 368 -18.73 -12.51 18.23
CA GLU A 368 -19.85 -12.18 19.14
C GLU A 368 -19.33 -11.48 20.40
N LEU A 369 -18.22 -11.95 20.98
CA LEU A 369 -17.58 -11.31 22.14
C LEU A 369 -17.04 -9.92 21.79
N ALA A 370 -16.39 -9.77 20.64
CA ALA A 370 -15.85 -8.50 20.17
C ALA A 370 -16.96 -7.47 19.94
N ILE A 371 -18.08 -7.86 19.30
CA ILE A 371 -19.25 -6.98 19.09
C ILE A 371 -19.84 -6.51 20.42
N LYS A 372 -19.97 -7.42 21.40
CA LYS A 372 -20.49 -7.08 22.73
C LYS A 372 -19.62 -6.05 23.44
N ASN A 373 -18.30 -6.26 23.41
CA ASN A 373 -17.33 -5.49 24.18
C ASN A 373 -16.85 -4.21 23.49
N ALA A 374 -16.99 -4.11 22.17
CA ALA A 374 -16.60 -2.94 21.41
C ALA A 374 -17.34 -1.69 21.91
N GLN A 375 -16.61 -0.58 21.96
CA GLN A 375 -17.07 0.68 22.53
C GLN A 375 -16.50 1.90 21.79
N PHE A 376 -17.12 3.05 22.03
CA PHE A 376 -16.58 4.35 21.66
C PHE A 376 -15.37 4.70 22.53
N ILE A 377 -14.40 5.40 21.94
CA ILE A 377 -13.20 5.85 22.63
C ILE A 377 -13.29 7.37 22.76
N GLU A 378 -13.57 7.82 23.98
CA GLU A 378 -13.69 9.24 24.29
C GLU A 378 -12.42 10.01 23.88
N ASN A 379 -12.58 11.17 23.26
CA ASN A 379 -11.49 12.01 22.76
C ASN A 379 -10.57 11.35 21.71
N SER A 380 -10.99 10.22 21.10
CA SER A 380 -10.28 9.64 19.94
C SER A 380 -10.75 10.22 18.61
N LYS A 381 -11.89 10.91 18.59
CA LYS A 381 -12.49 11.38 17.34
C LYS A 381 -11.70 12.55 16.75
N TYR A 382 -11.38 12.48 15.45
CA TYR A 382 -10.78 13.56 14.69
C TYR A 382 -11.14 13.45 13.20
N VAL A 383 -11.71 14.54 12.67
CA VAL A 383 -12.12 14.63 11.26
C VAL A 383 -11.08 15.44 10.50
N LEU A 384 -10.50 14.85 9.46
CA LEU A 384 -9.55 15.55 8.60
C LEU A 384 -10.26 16.12 7.37
N ASN A 385 -10.19 17.44 7.19
CA ASN A 385 -10.86 18.14 6.09
C ASN A 385 -10.01 18.22 4.80
N SER A 386 -8.77 17.72 4.80
CA SER A 386 -7.89 17.70 3.62
C SER A 386 -8.01 16.36 2.87
N LEU A 387 -8.18 16.42 1.55
CA LEU A 387 -8.23 15.27 0.65
C LEU A 387 -6.94 15.08 -0.18
N GLU A 388 -5.93 15.95 0.01
CA GLU A 388 -4.75 16.03 -0.85
C GLU A 388 -3.42 15.69 -0.16
N SER A 389 -3.46 14.89 0.92
CA SER A 389 -2.24 14.37 1.54
C SER A 389 -1.95 12.94 1.07
N ASN A 390 -0.68 12.58 0.91
CA ASN A 390 -0.31 11.17 0.75
C ASN A 390 -0.48 10.39 2.07
N LYS A 391 -0.53 9.06 1.98
CA LYS A 391 -0.62 8.12 3.12
C LYS A 391 0.23 8.49 4.33
N LYS A 392 1.48 8.92 4.10
CA LYS A 392 2.44 9.20 5.18
C LYS A 392 2.09 10.50 5.91
N GLU A 393 1.76 11.55 5.17
CA GLU A 393 1.32 12.83 5.70
C GLU A 393 -0.01 12.71 6.44
N SER A 394 -0.98 11.99 5.87
CA SER A 394 -2.28 11.70 6.49
C SER A 394 -2.10 11.06 7.87
N PHE A 395 -1.26 10.02 7.95
CA PHE A 395 -0.93 9.38 9.23
C PHE A 395 -0.23 10.34 10.20
N ALA A 396 0.74 11.13 9.73
CA ALA A 396 1.47 12.07 10.57
C ALA A 396 0.56 13.14 11.20
N ILE A 397 -0.35 13.73 10.42
CA ILE A 397 -1.31 14.74 10.90
C ILE A 397 -2.25 14.12 11.94
N ARG A 398 -2.83 12.96 11.60
CA ARG A 398 -3.77 12.24 12.48
C ARG A 398 -3.12 11.81 13.79
N LEU A 399 -1.90 11.28 13.72
CA LEU A 399 -1.16 10.88 14.91
C LEU A 399 -0.74 12.10 15.74
N SER A 400 -0.30 13.20 15.10
CA SER A 400 -0.02 14.46 15.81
C SER A 400 -1.21 14.96 16.59
N HIS A 401 -2.44 14.87 16.03
CA HIS A 401 -3.66 15.26 16.74
C HIS A 401 -3.96 14.31 17.93
N LEU A 402 -3.77 13.01 17.75
CA LEU A 402 -3.97 12.02 18.83
C LEU A 402 -3.01 12.23 20.00
N ILE A 403 -1.74 12.52 19.70
CA ILE A 403 -0.73 12.80 20.72
C ILE A 403 -0.98 14.14 21.40
N GLY A 404 -1.29 15.20 20.64
CA GLY A 404 -1.45 16.54 21.16
C GLY A 404 -0.14 17.06 21.74
N GLU A 405 -0.16 17.53 22.99
CA GLU A 405 1.01 18.05 23.72
C GLU A 405 1.65 17.01 24.66
N GLU A 406 1.17 15.76 24.64
CA GLU A 406 1.65 14.70 25.55
C GLU A 406 2.93 14.02 25.06
N ASN A 407 3.66 13.40 25.98
CA ASN A 407 4.76 12.49 25.67
C ASN A 407 4.37 11.07 26.10
N LEU A 408 4.11 10.19 25.13
CA LEU A 408 3.75 8.79 25.36
C LEU A 408 4.96 7.83 25.19
N GLY A 409 6.18 8.39 25.14
CA GLY A 409 7.43 7.66 25.01
C GLY A 409 7.72 7.19 23.58
N GLU A 410 8.63 6.22 23.48
CA GLU A 410 9.14 5.69 22.21
C GLU A 410 8.58 4.28 21.93
N ILE A 411 8.20 4.03 20.68
CA ILE A 411 7.87 2.69 20.16
C ILE A 411 9.06 2.20 19.31
N LYS A 412 9.54 1.00 19.62
CA LYS A 412 10.54 0.28 18.83
C LYS A 412 9.84 -0.72 17.94
N LEU A 413 10.06 -0.59 16.64
CA LEU A 413 9.54 -1.46 15.61
C LEU A 413 10.64 -2.39 15.09
N ASN A 414 10.27 -3.33 14.23
CA ASN A 414 11.27 -4.12 13.50
C ASN A 414 12.15 -3.24 12.60
N GLU A 415 13.33 -3.73 12.22
CA GLU A 415 14.25 -2.98 11.35
C GLU A 415 13.66 -2.72 9.96
N ASP A 416 12.73 -3.57 9.52
CA ASP A 416 11.97 -3.43 8.28
C ASP A 416 10.86 -2.38 8.34
N ALA A 417 10.67 -1.71 9.49
CA ALA A 417 9.64 -0.71 9.65
C ALA A 417 9.88 0.53 8.78
N SER A 418 8.79 1.25 8.53
CA SER A 418 8.75 2.38 7.61
C SER A 418 8.98 3.72 8.31
N TYR A 419 9.69 3.73 9.43
CA TYR A 419 9.93 4.88 10.32
C TYR A 419 11.37 4.90 10.79
N GLY A 420 11.96 6.09 10.92
CA GLY A 420 13.34 6.21 11.35
C GLY A 420 13.78 7.64 11.59
N ILE A 421 14.94 7.77 12.22
CA ILE A 421 15.58 9.02 12.61
C ILE A 421 16.87 9.20 11.81
N VAL A 422 17.01 10.35 11.16
CA VAL A 422 18.26 10.73 10.49
C VAL A 422 19.14 11.45 11.51
N ASN A 423 20.37 10.96 11.67
CA ASN A 423 21.40 11.58 12.51
C ASN A 423 22.47 12.19 11.61
N ILE A 424 22.92 13.40 11.95
CA ILE A 424 23.96 14.12 11.21
C ILE A 424 25.09 14.53 12.15
N ASP A 425 26.33 14.24 11.72
CA ASP A 425 27.52 14.84 12.26
C ASP A 425 27.65 16.25 11.67
N GLU A 426 27.20 17.24 12.45
CA GLU A 426 27.18 18.64 12.04
C GLU A 426 28.58 19.16 11.70
N SER A 427 29.64 18.62 12.29
CA SER A 427 31.02 19.04 12.01
C SER A 427 31.47 18.69 10.59
N LYS A 428 30.89 17.65 9.99
CA LYS A 428 31.19 17.18 8.63
C LYS A 428 30.19 17.68 7.59
N CYS A 429 29.00 18.09 8.00
CA CYS A 429 27.95 18.48 7.07
C CYS A 429 28.27 19.80 6.38
N THR A 430 28.48 19.75 5.06
CA THR A 430 28.75 20.93 4.21
C THR A 430 27.50 21.64 3.72
N LEU A 431 26.30 21.17 4.11
CA LEU A 431 24.99 21.68 3.65
C LEU A 431 24.82 21.68 2.12
N CYS A 432 25.40 20.69 1.42
CA CYS A 432 25.27 20.55 -0.04
C CYS A 432 23.85 20.20 -0.54
N ALA A 433 22.90 19.95 0.37
CA ALA A 433 21.50 19.58 0.09
C ALA A 433 21.29 18.29 -0.75
N SER A 434 22.33 17.46 -0.94
CA SER A 434 22.19 16.18 -1.67
C SER A 434 21.17 15.25 -1.02
N CYS A 435 21.09 15.23 0.32
CA CYS A 435 20.11 14.44 1.06
C CYS A 435 18.67 14.98 0.94
N VAL A 436 18.50 16.30 0.74
CA VAL A 436 17.21 16.94 0.48
C VAL A 436 16.68 16.53 -0.89
N GLY A 437 17.50 16.65 -1.94
CA GLY A 437 17.14 16.18 -3.29
C GLY A 437 16.91 14.67 -3.39
N ALA A 438 17.50 13.89 -2.48
CA ALA A 438 17.28 12.45 -2.36
C ALA A 438 15.92 12.10 -1.72
N CYS A 439 15.34 12.98 -0.89
CA CYS A 439 14.17 12.68 -0.07
C CYS A 439 12.84 12.94 -0.82
N LYS A 440 12.27 11.89 -1.41
CA LYS A 440 10.97 11.97 -2.13
C LYS A 440 9.77 12.31 -1.24
N MET A 441 9.91 12.15 0.08
CA MET A 441 8.85 12.43 1.06
C MET A 441 8.99 13.82 1.68
N ASN A 442 9.99 14.61 1.25
CA ASN A 442 10.29 15.92 1.82
C ASN A 442 10.49 15.92 3.34
N ALA A 443 10.87 14.77 3.92
CA ALA A 443 11.21 14.66 5.33
C ALA A 443 12.50 15.44 5.68
N LEU A 444 13.37 15.69 4.69
CA LEU A 444 14.56 16.52 4.82
C LEU A 444 14.37 17.78 3.98
N THR A 445 14.58 18.95 4.57
CA THR A 445 14.40 20.25 3.92
C THR A 445 15.62 21.14 4.18
N ALA A 446 15.96 22.00 3.22
CA ALA A 446 16.99 23.03 3.42
C ALA A 446 16.33 24.39 3.55
N ASN A 447 16.71 25.16 4.56
CA ASN A 447 16.27 26.53 4.73
C ASN A 447 17.42 27.48 4.38
N THR A 448 17.23 28.22 3.29
CA THR A 448 18.24 29.14 2.75
C THR A 448 18.33 30.46 3.51
N LYS A 449 17.34 30.81 4.35
CA LYS A 449 17.35 32.07 5.11
C LYS A 449 18.29 32.00 6.31
N ASP A 450 18.37 30.84 6.96
CA ASP A 450 19.19 30.64 8.16
C ASP A 450 20.27 29.56 7.97
N ASN A 451 20.43 29.05 6.74
CA ASN A 451 21.41 28.05 6.35
C ASN A 451 21.35 26.80 7.22
N THR A 452 20.14 26.24 7.36
CA THR A 452 19.90 25.02 8.15
C THR A 452 19.42 23.86 7.28
N LEU A 453 19.90 22.66 7.63
CA LEU A 453 19.30 21.40 7.22
C LEU A 453 18.32 20.95 8.29
N ARG A 454 17.08 20.70 7.89
CA ARG A 454 15.96 20.38 8.77
C ARG A 454 15.38 19.01 8.46
N PHE A 455 14.78 18.39 9.47
CA PHE A 455 14.22 17.06 9.38
C PHE A 455 12.90 16.94 10.14
N ASN A 456 11.87 16.41 9.48
CA ASN A 456 10.62 15.99 10.10
C ASN A 456 10.54 14.46 10.13
N PRO A 457 10.75 13.82 11.29
CA PRO A 457 10.77 12.36 11.38
C PRO A 457 9.43 11.70 11.07
N SER A 458 8.31 12.39 11.29
CA SER A 458 6.97 11.85 10.99
C SER A 458 6.74 11.55 9.50
N LEU A 459 7.47 12.21 8.61
CA LEU A 459 7.40 11.99 7.15
C LEU A 459 8.44 10.99 6.63
N CYS A 460 9.40 10.59 7.48
CA CYS A 460 10.48 9.68 7.08
C CYS A 460 9.95 8.27 6.81
N THR A 461 10.30 7.69 5.67
CA THR A 461 9.97 6.31 5.28
C THR A 461 11.07 5.31 5.61
N ALA A 462 12.15 5.76 6.25
CA ALA A 462 13.33 4.95 6.57
C ALA A 462 13.97 4.24 5.36
N CYS A 463 13.85 4.81 4.15
CA CYS A 463 14.42 4.20 2.94
C CYS A 463 15.96 4.18 2.92
N GLY A 464 16.65 5.06 3.64
CA GLY A 464 18.12 5.09 3.67
C GLY A 464 18.79 5.71 2.44
N TYR A 465 18.03 6.19 1.45
CA TYR A 465 18.66 6.79 0.26
C TYR A 465 19.44 8.07 0.56
N CYS A 466 19.11 8.78 1.64
CA CYS A 466 19.87 9.94 2.11
C CYS A 466 21.29 9.58 2.59
N GLU A 467 21.47 8.41 3.18
CA GLU A 467 22.76 7.89 3.68
C GLU A 467 23.71 7.62 2.51
N VAL A 468 23.20 6.94 1.48
CA VAL A 468 23.93 6.68 0.23
C VAL A 468 24.18 7.96 -0.59
N SER A 469 23.30 8.95 -0.47
CA SER A 469 23.40 10.21 -1.24
C SER A 469 24.33 11.24 -0.59
N CYS A 470 24.72 11.03 0.68
CA CYS A 470 25.60 11.96 1.37
C CYS A 470 27.00 11.95 0.74
N SER A 471 27.48 13.10 0.28
CA SER A 471 28.84 13.24 -0.28
C SER A 471 29.91 13.35 0.80
N GLU A 472 29.49 13.52 2.06
CA GLU A 472 30.34 13.64 3.22
C GLU A 472 30.43 12.28 3.92
N LYS A 473 31.62 11.68 3.90
CA LYS A 473 31.86 10.36 4.48
C LYS A 473 31.53 10.37 5.98
N ASP A 474 30.80 9.36 6.44
CA ASP A 474 30.43 9.17 7.85
C ASP A 474 29.74 10.41 8.47
N CYS A 475 29.02 11.20 7.66
CA CYS A 475 28.32 12.40 8.11
C CYS A 475 26.85 12.14 8.43
N LEU A 476 26.17 11.27 7.67
CA LEU A 476 24.75 10.99 7.84
C LEU A 476 24.55 9.51 8.13
N SER A 477 23.73 9.20 9.13
CA SER A 477 23.29 7.82 9.43
C SER A 477 21.78 7.75 9.64
N LEU A 478 21.19 6.57 9.43
CA LEU A 478 19.76 6.34 9.60
C LEU A 478 19.49 5.25 10.66
N GLN A 479 18.81 5.64 11.74
CA GLN A 479 18.25 4.71 12.71
C GLN A 479 16.84 4.30 12.28
N ARG A 480 16.61 3.00 12.04
CA ARG A 480 15.32 2.44 11.59
C ARG A 480 14.50 1.95 12.78
N GLY A 481 13.19 1.81 12.57
CA GLY A 481 12.28 1.15 13.52
C GLY A 481 12.00 1.96 14.78
N VAL A 482 11.92 3.29 14.68
CA VAL A 482 11.64 4.15 15.83
C VAL A 482 10.50 5.11 15.51
N ILE A 483 9.56 5.23 16.44
CA ILE A 483 8.56 6.30 16.48
C ILE A 483 8.58 6.91 17.88
N LYS A 484 8.78 8.23 17.97
CA LYS A 484 8.59 8.96 19.24
C LYS A 484 7.20 9.57 19.27
N LEU A 485 6.44 9.26 20.31
CA LEU A 485 5.08 9.76 20.49
C LEU A 485 5.10 11.05 21.32
N GLU A 486 5.70 12.09 20.77
CA GLU A 486 5.84 13.40 21.40
C GLU A 486 5.69 14.53 20.36
N PRO A 487 5.34 15.77 20.76
CA PRO A 487 4.98 16.82 19.81
C PRO A 487 6.11 17.19 18.84
N MET A 488 7.37 17.06 19.29
CA MET A 488 8.55 17.39 18.49
C MET A 488 8.79 16.40 17.34
N TRP A 489 8.19 15.21 17.38
CA TRP A 489 8.27 14.22 16.30
C TRP A 489 7.59 14.68 15.01
N PHE A 490 6.56 15.52 15.13
CA PHE A 490 5.76 15.99 14.01
C PHE A 490 6.24 17.34 13.44
N LYS A 491 7.31 17.91 14.03
CA LYS A 491 7.87 19.21 13.68
C LYS A 491 9.23 19.06 13.00
N GLU A 492 9.59 20.07 12.22
CA GLU A 492 10.93 20.17 11.65
C GLU A 492 11.96 20.52 12.73
N ASN A 493 12.99 19.69 12.85
CA ASN A 493 14.12 19.90 13.75
C ASN A 493 15.38 20.24 12.95
N ILE A 494 16.22 21.13 13.47
CA ILE A 494 17.50 21.47 12.84
C ILE A 494 18.49 20.33 13.11
N LEU A 495 19.05 19.75 12.04
CA LEU A 495 20.08 18.70 12.11
C LEU A 495 21.49 19.24 11.92
N ALA A 496 21.64 20.31 11.15
CA ALA A 496 22.93 20.97 10.92
C ALA A 496 22.71 22.42 10.52
N LYS A 497 23.65 23.27 10.92
CA LYS A 497 23.74 24.67 10.52
C LYS A 497 25.18 25.00 10.11
N ASP A 498 25.30 25.98 9.23
CA ASP A 498 26.59 26.60 8.92
C ASP A 498 26.41 28.09 8.64
N GLU A 499 27.51 28.82 8.74
CA GLU A 499 27.58 30.22 8.33
C GLU A 499 27.96 30.33 6.86
N LEU A 500 27.59 31.43 6.22
CA LEU A 500 28.05 31.72 4.87
C LEU A 500 29.43 32.36 4.91
N PHE A 501 30.25 31.96 3.95
CA PHE A 501 31.58 32.51 3.73
C PHE A 501 31.48 33.75 2.86
N ALA A 502 31.94 34.89 3.40
CA ALA A 502 32.04 36.15 2.67
C ALA A 502 33.30 36.17 1.79
N CYS A 503 33.14 36.54 0.51
CA CYS A 503 34.24 36.63 -0.44
C CYS A 503 35.34 37.58 0.04
N VAL A 504 36.60 37.13 0.01
CA VAL A 504 37.77 37.93 0.47
C VAL A 504 38.09 39.16 -0.39
N GLU A 505 37.42 39.33 -1.54
CA GLU A 505 37.59 40.47 -2.45
C GLU A 505 36.46 41.49 -2.36
N CYS A 506 35.20 41.03 -2.23
CA CYS A 506 34.02 41.91 -2.31
C CYS A 506 33.05 41.80 -1.13
N GLY A 507 33.26 40.86 -0.19
CA GLY A 507 32.38 40.63 0.94
C GLY A 507 31.07 39.89 0.64
N LYS A 508 30.76 39.59 -0.63
CA LYS A 508 29.56 38.81 -1.01
C LYS A 508 29.59 37.41 -0.40
N GLU A 509 28.55 37.03 0.33
CA GLU A 509 28.31 35.66 0.79
C GLU A 509 27.92 34.75 -0.38
N PHE A 510 28.57 33.59 -0.53
CA PHE A 510 28.39 32.76 -1.73
C PHE A 510 28.38 31.23 -1.51
N ALA A 511 28.88 30.75 -0.38
CA ALA A 511 28.91 29.32 -0.05
C ALA A 511 29.01 29.13 1.46
N THR A 512 28.77 27.93 1.95
CA THR A 512 28.92 27.59 3.37
C THR A 512 30.40 27.51 3.75
N LYS A 513 30.73 27.93 4.96
CA LYS A 513 32.10 27.97 5.46
C LYS A 513 32.78 26.61 5.40
N LYS A 514 32.10 25.54 5.85
CA LYS A 514 32.61 24.16 5.83
C LYS A 514 32.89 23.68 4.40
N ALA A 515 32.06 24.07 3.42
CA ALA A 515 32.30 23.72 2.02
C ALA A 515 33.57 24.38 1.47
N ILE A 516 33.77 25.67 1.76
CA ILE A 516 34.98 26.40 1.36
C ILE A 516 36.23 25.82 2.03
N GLU A 517 36.18 25.57 3.34
CA GLU A 517 37.29 24.98 4.09
C GLU A 517 37.66 23.59 3.56
N LYS A 518 36.66 22.75 3.25
CA LYS A 518 36.88 21.43 2.64
C LYS A 518 37.53 21.54 1.27
N ILE A 519 36.98 22.35 0.37
CA ILE A 519 37.54 22.56 -0.98
C ILE A 519 38.97 23.08 -0.87
N ALA A 520 39.24 24.03 0.02
CA ALA A 520 40.57 24.54 0.26
C ALA A 520 41.54 23.46 0.74
N SER A 521 41.15 22.63 1.71
CA SER A 521 41.99 21.55 2.24
C SER A 521 42.44 20.53 1.18
N ILE A 522 41.62 20.33 0.14
CA ILE A 522 41.91 19.43 -0.98
C ILE A 522 42.77 20.15 -2.02
N MET A 523 42.35 21.35 -2.45
CA MET A 523 42.94 22.05 -3.59
C MET A 523 44.28 22.71 -3.29
N LEU A 524 44.53 23.14 -2.05
CA LEU A 524 45.78 23.79 -1.66
C LEU A 524 47.01 22.90 -1.94
N LYS A 525 46.85 21.58 -1.87
CA LYS A 525 47.92 20.60 -2.16
C LYS A 525 48.37 20.58 -3.63
N PHE A 526 47.55 21.13 -4.53
CA PHE A 526 47.80 21.16 -5.97
C PHE A 526 48.16 22.56 -6.49
N PHE A 527 48.10 23.59 -5.64
CA PHE A 527 48.31 24.97 -6.02
C PHE A 527 49.59 25.52 -5.40
N ASP A 528 50.60 25.73 -6.23
CA ASP A 528 51.88 26.33 -5.81
C ASP A 528 51.87 27.87 -5.85
N ASN A 529 50.86 28.46 -6.48
CA ASN A 529 50.77 29.90 -6.67
C ASN A 529 49.82 30.57 -5.65
N PRO A 530 50.27 31.60 -4.90
CA PRO A 530 49.45 32.29 -3.89
C PRO A 530 48.14 32.89 -4.43
N THR A 531 48.15 33.43 -5.66
CA THR A 531 46.96 33.95 -6.33
C THR A 531 45.95 32.83 -6.58
N LYS A 532 46.39 31.67 -7.10
CA LYS A 532 45.51 30.50 -7.28
C LYS A 532 44.92 30.02 -5.95
N GLN A 533 45.72 29.98 -4.88
CA GLN A 533 45.24 29.64 -3.55
C GLN A 533 44.17 30.63 -3.06
N ARG A 534 44.39 31.93 -3.24
CA ARG A 534 43.42 32.99 -2.87
C ARG A 534 42.08 32.86 -3.61
N THR A 535 42.10 32.37 -4.85
CA THR A 535 40.86 32.18 -5.63
C THR A 535 39.88 31.16 -5.06
N LEU A 536 40.31 30.29 -4.15
CA LEU A 536 39.46 29.33 -3.46
C LEU A 536 38.46 30.02 -2.50
N TYR A 537 38.77 31.24 -2.07
CA TYR A 537 37.98 32.04 -1.14
C TYR A 537 37.24 33.20 -1.84
N CYS A 538 37.17 33.16 -3.17
CA CYS A 538 36.54 34.20 -4.00
C CYS A 538 35.20 33.72 -4.58
N CYS A 539 34.22 34.62 -4.68
CA CYS A 539 32.95 34.35 -5.35
C CYS A 539 33.14 34.16 -6.87
N GLU A 540 32.08 33.72 -7.54
CA GLU A 540 32.02 33.42 -8.98
C GLU A 540 32.45 34.60 -9.87
N GLU A 541 32.23 35.84 -9.42
CA GLU A 541 32.62 37.05 -10.17
C GLU A 541 34.04 37.51 -9.88
N CYS A 542 34.52 37.35 -8.64
CA CYS A 542 35.84 37.83 -8.22
C CYS A 542 36.95 36.87 -8.64
N LYS A 543 36.66 35.56 -8.68
CA LYS A 543 37.62 34.53 -9.06
C LYS A 543 38.26 34.74 -10.44
N PRO A 544 37.51 35.01 -11.52
CA PRO A 544 38.11 35.34 -12.83
C PRO A 544 38.94 36.63 -12.78
N LYS A 545 38.45 37.68 -12.09
CA LYS A 545 39.14 38.98 -12.00
C LYS A 545 40.53 38.86 -11.35
N VAL A 546 40.62 38.09 -10.26
CA VAL A 546 41.88 37.83 -9.57
C VAL A 546 42.85 37.07 -10.48
N MET A 547 42.36 36.06 -11.21
CA MET A 547 43.19 35.32 -12.18
C MET A 547 43.71 36.19 -13.32
N PHE A 548 42.85 37.04 -13.92
CA PHE A 548 43.25 37.92 -15.01
C PHE A 548 44.28 38.96 -14.57
N LYS A 549 44.13 39.57 -13.38
CA LYS A 549 45.10 40.54 -12.86
C LYS A 549 46.49 39.92 -12.69
N ASP A 550 46.55 38.70 -12.21
CA ASP A 550 47.81 37.98 -12.01
C ASP A 550 48.47 37.58 -13.35
N GLU A 551 47.70 37.15 -14.35
CA GLU A 551 48.23 36.89 -15.70
C GLU A 551 48.79 38.16 -16.37
N VAL A 552 48.09 39.29 -16.27
CA VAL A 552 48.57 40.56 -16.83
C VAL A 552 49.86 41.00 -16.13
N THR A 553 49.93 40.87 -14.81
CA THR A 553 51.12 41.20 -14.02
C THR A 553 52.30 40.31 -14.42
N ARG A 554 52.10 38.99 -14.58
CA ARG A 554 53.16 38.08 -15.03
C ARG A 554 53.62 38.36 -16.46
N ARG A 555 52.72 38.75 -17.37
CA ARG A 555 53.08 39.13 -18.75
C ARG A 555 53.80 40.48 -18.85
N GLN A 556 53.71 41.34 -17.83
CA GLN A 556 54.46 42.60 -17.75
C GLN A 556 55.86 42.43 -17.10
N LEU A 557 56.12 41.27 -16.48
CA LEU A 557 57.38 40.93 -15.78
C LEU A 557 58.29 39.99 -16.59
N VAL A 558 57.82 39.47 -17.73
CA VAL A 558 58.58 38.72 -18.75
C VAL A 558 58.86 39.66 -19.91
#